data_AF-A0AAC8WJP4-F1
#
_entry.id   AF-A0AAC8WJP4-F1
#
_cell.length_a   1.000
_cell.length_b   1.000
_cell.length_c   1.000
_cell.angle_alpha   90.00
_cell.angle_beta   90.00
_cell.angle_gamma   90.00
#
_symmetry.space_group_name_H-M   'P 1'
#
loop_
_entity.id
_entity.type
_entity.pdbx_description
1 polymer ?
#
loop_
_entity_poly.entity_id
_entity_poly.type
_entity_poly.pdbx_seq_one_letter_code
_entity_poly.pdbx_strand_id
1 'polypeptide(L)'
;MDRKYLEAMEELGLEPNFTLKELRKKWLELLKKYHPDRYQTENESTIKFAEEKIIKINEAYNYLKENFEENKENDTMNYDYKKYTNYFTDSKFWEKMKEVAKKVGLKVTSYALILYYVLEKDDVPLKDKIIITGALGYFILPVDLIPDFIPLAGYTDDVAGMLFALKKCMNYVDDEIKEKVSAKLISWFNVERDYVDNLLKDI
;
A
#
# COMPACT_ATOMS: atom_id res chain seq x y z
N MET A 1 1.45 41.61 -15.92
CA MET A 1 1.45 40.69 -14.76
C MET A 1 0.55 41.31 -13.71
N ASP A 2 -0.55 40.66 -13.36
CA ASP A 2 -1.52 41.20 -12.39
C ASP A 2 -1.08 40.87 -10.94
N ARG A 3 -1.77 41.46 -9.96
CA ARG A 3 -1.48 41.26 -8.54
C ARG A 3 -1.60 39.78 -8.12
N LYS A 4 -2.58 39.07 -8.69
CA LYS A 4 -2.86 37.66 -8.40
C LYS A 4 -1.74 36.74 -8.89
N TYR A 5 -1.08 37.08 -9.99
CA TYR A 5 0.09 36.38 -10.50
C TYR A 5 1.30 36.50 -9.57
N LEU A 6 1.56 37.69 -9.03
CA LEU A 6 2.65 37.90 -8.06
C LEU A 6 2.39 37.16 -6.75
N GLU A 7 1.14 37.20 -6.25
CA GLU A 7 0.73 36.46 -5.05
C GLU A 7 0.87 34.94 -5.25
N ALA A 8 0.51 34.42 -6.42
CA ALA A 8 0.68 33.00 -6.75
C ALA A 8 2.17 32.60 -6.87
N MET A 9 3.02 33.48 -7.42
CA MET A 9 4.47 33.25 -7.45
C MET A 9 5.06 33.21 -6.05
N GLU A 10 4.65 34.11 -5.17
CA GLU A 10 5.09 34.15 -3.78
C GLU A 10 4.70 32.89 -3.02
N GLU A 11 3.46 32.41 -3.18
CA GLU A 11 2.97 31.19 -2.52
C GLU A 11 3.78 29.94 -2.95
N LEU A 12 4.26 29.90 -4.20
CA LEU A 12 5.13 28.82 -4.70
C LEU A 12 6.64 29.07 -4.51
N GLY A 13 7.03 30.25 -4.02
CA GLY A 13 8.44 30.65 -3.89
C GLY A 13 9.18 30.69 -5.21
N LEU A 14 8.54 31.24 -6.25
CA LEU A 14 9.09 31.38 -7.60
C LEU A 14 9.68 32.76 -7.83
N GLU A 15 10.85 32.80 -8.46
CA GLU A 15 11.46 34.05 -8.91
C GLU A 15 10.82 34.54 -10.23
N PRO A 16 10.84 35.86 -10.52
CA PRO A 16 10.43 36.38 -11.82
C PRO A 16 11.16 35.68 -12.97
N ASN A 17 10.46 35.48 -14.09
CA ASN A 17 10.96 34.76 -15.28
C ASN A 17 11.22 33.25 -15.07
N PHE A 18 10.60 32.64 -14.06
CA PHE A 18 10.62 31.18 -13.91
C PHE A 18 10.11 30.45 -15.16
N THR A 19 10.59 29.23 -15.37
CA THR A 19 10.15 28.31 -16.43
C THR A 19 9.01 27.40 -15.97
N LEU A 20 8.23 26.82 -16.89
CA LEU A 20 7.23 25.79 -16.55
C LEU A 20 7.84 24.60 -15.78
N LYS A 21 9.11 24.29 -16.07
CA LYS A 21 9.87 23.25 -15.36
C LYS A 21 10.10 23.62 -13.90
N GLU A 22 10.44 24.87 -13.62
CA GLU A 22 10.65 25.39 -12.26
C GLU A 22 9.34 25.51 -11.49
N LEU A 23 8.27 25.99 -12.15
CA LEU A 23 6.91 26.00 -11.61
C LEU A 23 6.50 24.60 -11.12
N ARG A 24 6.69 23.58 -11.99
CA ARG A 24 6.38 22.19 -11.66
C ARG A 24 7.28 21.64 -10.55
N LYS A 25 8.58 21.93 -10.58
CA LYS A 25 9.53 21.47 -9.57
C LYS A 25 9.14 22.01 -8.19
N LYS A 26 8.82 23.30 -8.09
CA LYS A 26 8.39 23.94 -6.83
C LYS A 26 7.07 23.40 -6.33
N TRP A 27 6.09 23.21 -7.21
CA TRP A 27 4.82 22.58 -6.84
C TRP A 27 5.02 21.17 -6.25
N LEU A 28 5.86 20.33 -6.88
CA LEU A 28 6.17 18.99 -6.36
C LEU A 28 6.92 19.02 -5.02
N GLU A 29 7.88 19.93 -4.85
CA GLU A 29 8.60 20.12 -3.58
C GLU A 29 7.64 20.48 -2.45
N LEU A 30 6.68 21.38 -2.72
CA LEU A 30 5.71 21.85 -1.74
C LEU A 30 4.64 20.80 -1.42
N LEU A 31 4.12 20.06 -2.41
CA LEU A 31 3.21 18.93 -2.15
C LEU A 31 3.87 17.86 -1.27
N LYS A 32 5.13 17.52 -1.56
CA LYS A 32 5.88 16.57 -0.74
C LYS A 32 6.13 17.10 0.67
N LYS A 33 6.27 18.42 0.84
CA LYS A 33 6.48 19.04 2.15
C LYS A 33 5.20 19.02 3.00
N TYR A 34 4.05 19.36 2.41
CA TYR A 34 2.79 19.57 3.12
C TYR A 34 1.78 18.41 2.97
N HIS A 35 2.20 17.24 2.49
CA HIS A 35 1.31 16.10 2.28
C HIS A 35 0.61 15.68 3.60
N PRO A 36 -0.73 15.50 3.63
CA PRO A 36 -1.48 15.17 4.85
C PRO A 36 -0.94 13.95 5.59
N ASP A 37 -0.52 12.90 4.87
CA ASP A 37 0.06 11.68 5.45
C ASP A 37 1.28 11.92 6.36
N ARG A 38 1.98 13.04 6.19
CA ARG A 38 3.13 13.39 7.06
C ARG A 38 2.72 13.94 8.41
N TYR A 39 1.47 14.34 8.56
CA TYR A 39 0.94 15.04 9.73
C TYR A 39 -0.22 14.29 10.37
N GLN A 40 -0.56 13.08 9.91
CA GLN A 40 -1.70 12.29 10.43
C GLN A 40 -1.60 11.94 11.91
N THR A 41 -0.40 11.95 12.49
CA THR A 41 -0.16 11.71 13.92
C THR A 41 0.03 13.00 14.73
N GLU A 42 -0.05 14.16 14.08
CA GLU A 42 0.10 15.47 14.71
C GLU A 42 -1.25 16.01 15.21
N ASN A 43 -1.22 17.15 15.90
CA ASN A 43 -2.44 17.80 16.38
C ASN A 43 -3.33 18.33 15.22
N GLU A 44 -4.62 18.47 15.51
CA GLU A 44 -5.65 18.89 14.54
C GLU A 44 -5.33 20.22 13.86
N SER A 45 -4.69 21.16 14.56
CA SER A 45 -4.29 22.45 13.99
C SER A 45 -3.18 22.32 12.94
N THR A 46 -2.24 21.38 13.11
CA THR A 46 -1.15 21.13 12.16
C THR A 46 -1.67 20.42 10.91
N ILE A 47 -2.59 19.47 11.08
CA ILE A 47 -3.27 18.80 9.96
C ILE A 47 -4.02 19.83 9.12
N LYS A 48 -4.85 20.65 9.77
CA LYS A 48 -5.62 21.71 9.10
C LYS A 48 -4.72 22.73 8.39
N PHE A 49 -3.61 23.11 9.02
CA PHE A 49 -2.62 24.00 8.40
C PHE A 49 -2.00 23.39 7.13
N ALA A 50 -1.66 22.09 7.17
CA ALA A 50 -1.12 21.40 6.01
C ALA A 50 -2.15 21.30 4.87
N GLU A 51 -3.41 21.01 5.18
CA GLU A 51 -4.52 20.99 4.22
C GLU A 51 -4.75 22.37 3.57
N GLU A 52 -4.83 23.43 4.37
CA GLU A 52 -4.96 24.81 3.88
C GLU A 52 -3.78 25.20 2.99
N LYS A 53 -2.56 24.76 3.32
CA LYS A 53 -1.38 24.98 2.49
C LYS A 53 -1.47 24.27 1.15
N ILE A 54 -1.90 23.00 1.12
CA ILE A 54 -2.08 22.24 -0.12
C ILE A 54 -3.10 22.90 -1.05
N ILE A 55 -4.20 23.42 -0.51
CA ILE A 55 -5.21 24.15 -1.28
C ILE A 55 -4.59 25.37 -1.96
N LYS A 56 -3.89 26.22 -1.20
CA LYS A 56 -3.23 27.44 -1.72
C LYS A 56 -2.17 27.13 -2.77
N ILE A 57 -1.36 26.09 -2.54
CA ILE A 57 -0.33 25.62 -3.49
C ILE A 57 -0.96 25.21 -4.82
N ASN A 58 -2.09 24.48 -4.79
CA ASN A 58 -2.77 24.04 -5.99
C ASN A 58 -3.45 25.20 -6.73
N GLU A 59 -4.09 26.12 -6.00
CA GLU A 59 -4.68 27.33 -6.58
C GLU A 59 -3.62 28.20 -7.29
N ALA A 60 -2.49 28.44 -6.63
CA ALA A 60 -1.37 29.19 -7.18
C ALA A 60 -0.77 28.50 -8.42
N TYR A 61 -0.56 27.18 -8.37
CA TYR A 61 -0.03 26.42 -9.51
C TYR A 61 -0.96 26.46 -10.72
N ASN A 62 -2.26 26.23 -10.52
CA ASN A 62 -3.24 26.24 -11.61
C ASN A 62 -3.35 27.64 -12.22
N TYR A 63 -3.42 28.68 -11.38
CA TYR A 63 -3.48 30.05 -11.85
C TYR A 63 -2.23 30.43 -12.66
N LEU A 64 -1.03 30.14 -12.16
CA LEU A 64 0.20 30.43 -12.89
C LEU A 64 0.27 29.62 -14.19
N LYS A 65 -0.07 28.33 -14.17
CA LYS A 65 -0.08 27.48 -15.37
C LYS A 65 -1.01 28.01 -16.46
N GLU A 66 -2.22 28.43 -16.10
CA GLU A 66 -3.20 28.98 -17.06
C GLU A 66 -2.80 30.36 -17.59
N ASN A 67 -2.10 31.16 -16.79
CA ASN A 67 -1.68 32.53 -17.14
C ASN A 67 -0.21 32.62 -17.58
N PHE A 68 0.49 31.48 -17.69
CA PHE A 68 1.87 31.43 -18.16
C PHE A 68 1.98 31.62 -19.68
N GLU A 69 0.90 31.37 -20.43
CA GLU A 69 0.90 31.33 -21.90
C GLU A 69 0.23 32.56 -22.55
N GLU A 70 0.96 33.67 -22.63
CA GLU A 70 0.93 34.59 -23.79
C GLU A 70 2.19 34.35 -24.64
N ASN A 71 2.29 33.18 -25.30
CA ASN A 71 3.04 32.98 -26.54
C ASN A 71 2.79 31.55 -27.04
N LYS A 72 2.15 31.45 -28.21
CA LYS A 72 1.94 30.18 -28.92
C LYS A 72 3.25 29.73 -29.53
N GLU A 73 3.84 28.67 -29.01
CA GLU A 73 4.58 27.70 -29.80
C GLU A 73 4.56 26.33 -29.12
N ASN A 74 4.14 25.33 -29.91
CA ASN A 74 3.97 23.95 -29.47
C ASN A 74 5.32 23.31 -29.13
N ASP A 75 5.60 23.06 -27.85
CA ASP A 75 6.39 21.88 -27.48
C ASP A 75 6.11 21.39 -26.04
N THR A 76 5.61 20.14 -26.00
CA THR A 76 5.66 19.10 -24.96
C THR A 76 5.28 19.33 -23.49
N MET A 77 4.66 18.26 -22.96
CA MET A 77 4.45 17.89 -21.54
C MET A 77 3.23 18.49 -20.83
N ASN A 78 2.05 18.22 -21.39
CA ASN A 78 0.85 18.05 -20.57
C ASN A 78 1.04 16.82 -19.65
N TYR A 79 1.66 17.01 -18.48
CA TYR A 79 1.44 16.09 -17.37
C TYR A 79 0.00 16.25 -16.94
N ASP A 80 -0.81 15.38 -17.51
CA ASP A 80 -2.25 15.41 -17.42
C ASP A 80 -2.65 14.90 -16.03
N TYR A 81 -2.60 15.80 -15.05
CA TYR A 81 -3.16 15.59 -13.72
C TYR A 81 -4.62 15.13 -13.83
N LYS A 82 -5.35 15.62 -14.85
CA LYS A 82 -6.70 15.21 -15.21
C LYS A 82 -6.77 13.76 -15.72
N LYS A 83 -5.76 13.27 -16.44
CA LYS A 83 -5.63 11.86 -16.81
C LYS A 83 -5.35 10.99 -15.58
N TYR A 84 -4.46 11.41 -14.69
CA TYR A 84 -4.20 10.68 -13.44
C TYR A 84 -5.41 10.63 -12.51
N THR A 85 -6.15 11.73 -12.35
CA THR A 85 -7.39 11.77 -11.56
C THR A 85 -8.57 11.07 -12.27
N ASN A 86 -8.59 11.00 -13.60
CA ASN A 86 -9.58 10.18 -14.33
C ASN A 86 -9.31 8.66 -14.21
N TYR A 87 -8.05 8.25 -13.96
CA TYR A 87 -7.70 6.87 -13.63
C TYR A 87 -7.90 6.54 -12.15
N PHE A 88 -7.64 7.50 -11.25
CA PHE A 88 -7.87 7.39 -9.82
C PHE A 88 -9.25 7.96 -9.46
N THR A 89 -10.29 7.19 -9.72
CA THR A 89 -11.62 7.44 -9.14
C THR A 89 -11.74 6.70 -7.82
N ASP A 90 -12.43 7.25 -6.82
CA ASP A 90 -12.67 6.59 -5.53
C ASP A 90 -13.20 5.16 -5.70
N SER A 91 -14.08 4.91 -6.67
CA SER A 91 -14.61 3.58 -6.98
C SER A 91 -13.52 2.59 -7.39
N LYS A 92 -12.70 2.91 -8.40
CA LYS A 92 -11.55 2.10 -8.83
C LYS A 92 -10.54 1.85 -7.71
N PHE A 93 -10.33 2.82 -6.82
CA PHE A 93 -9.48 2.63 -5.64
C PHE A 93 -10.08 1.57 -4.71
N TRP A 94 -11.34 1.71 -4.31
CA TRP A 94 -12.01 0.74 -3.44
C TRP A 94 -12.14 -0.65 -4.07
N GLU A 95 -12.38 -0.73 -5.38
CA GLU A 95 -12.36 -1.99 -6.15
C GLU A 95 -10.97 -2.63 -6.09
N LYS A 96 -9.92 -1.84 -6.34
CA LYS A 96 -8.55 -2.34 -6.28
C LYS A 96 -8.18 -2.81 -4.87
N MET A 97 -8.58 -2.07 -3.84
CA MET A 97 -8.34 -2.42 -2.45
C MET A 97 -9.07 -3.70 -2.05
N LYS A 98 -10.34 -3.88 -2.45
CA LYS A 98 -11.09 -5.13 -2.23
C LYS A 98 -10.40 -6.31 -2.91
N GLU A 99 -9.94 -6.14 -4.15
CA GLU A 99 -9.22 -7.17 -4.90
C GLU A 99 -7.92 -7.56 -4.19
N VAL A 100 -7.13 -6.57 -3.77
CA VAL A 100 -5.86 -6.79 -3.05
C VAL A 100 -6.10 -7.44 -1.70
N ALA A 101 -7.07 -6.95 -0.91
CA ALA A 101 -7.42 -7.53 0.39
C ALA A 101 -7.85 -8.99 0.25
N LYS A 102 -8.69 -9.31 -0.75
CA LYS A 102 -9.09 -10.70 -1.05
C LYS A 102 -7.88 -11.56 -1.41
N LYS A 103 -6.99 -11.07 -2.29
CA LYS A 103 -5.76 -11.77 -2.70
C LYS A 103 -4.82 -12.04 -1.53
N VAL A 104 -4.56 -11.02 -0.71
CA VAL A 104 -3.68 -11.11 0.46
C VAL A 104 -4.30 -12.05 1.49
N GLY A 105 -5.59 -11.90 1.79
CA GLY A 105 -6.32 -12.78 2.70
C GLY A 105 -6.23 -14.25 2.26
N LEU A 106 -6.51 -14.55 0.99
CA LEU A 106 -6.39 -15.90 0.43
C LEU A 106 -4.97 -16.47 0.59
N LYS A 107 -3.92 -15.68 0.29
CA LYS A 107 -2.52 -16.13 0.45
C LYS A 107 -2.18 -16.41 1.90
N VAL A 108 -2.42 -15.46 2.79
CA VAL A 108 -2.07 -15.60 4.21
C VAL A 108 -2.84 -16.76 4.84
N THR A 109 -4.13 -16.91 4.54
CA THR A 109 -4.92 -18.07 4.98
C THR A 109 -4.38 -19.37 4.41
N SER A 110 -3.95 -19.41 3.14
CA SER A 110 -3.35 -20.62 2.56
C SER A 110 -2.09 -21.05 3.32
N TYR A 111 -1.21 -20.11 3.68
CA TYR A 111 0.01 -20.39 4.44
C TYR A 111 -0.32 -20.94 5.83
N ALA A 112 -1.24 -20.29 6.54
CA ALA A 112 -1.66 -20.73 7.87
C ALA A 112 -2.29 -22.14 7.83
N LEU A 113 -3.15 -22.43 6.84
CA LEU A 113 -3.78 -23.75 6.71
C LEU A 113 -2.77 -24.84 6.34
N ILE A 114 -1.82 -24.56 5.44
CA ILE A 114 -0.76 -25.52 5.11
C ILE A 114 0.05 -25.86 6.35
N LEU A 115 0.53 -24.84 7.07
CA LEU A 115 1.26 -25.01 8.32
C LEU A 115 0.46 -25.83 9.34
N TYR A 116 -0.83 -25.53 9.49
CA TYR A 116 -1.72 -26.23 10.41
C TYR A 116 -1.87 -27.72 10.05
N TYR A 117 -2.16 -28.05 8.79
CA TYR A 117 -2.32 -29.45 8.39
C TYR A 117 -1.01 -30.23 8.36
N VAL A 118 0.13 -29.58 8.08
CA VAL A 118 1.44 -30.23 8.23
C VAL A 118 1.72 -30.55 9.70
N LEU A 119 1.34 -29.68 10.65
CA LEU A 119 1.53 -29.91 12.08
C LEU A 119 0.83 -31.19 12.57
N GLU A 120 -0.31 -31.55 11.96
CA GLU A 120 -1.09 -32.76 12.26
C GLU A 120 -0.42 -34.07 11.81
N LYS A 121 0.55 -34.02 10.88
CA LYS A 121 1.21 -35.24 10.38
C LYS A 121 2.19 -35.83 11.41
N ASP A 122 2.16 -37.15 11.57
CA ASP A 122 3.01 -37.87 12.55
C ASP A 122 4.47 -37.99 12.11
N ASP A 123 4.74 -37.96 10.80
CA ASP A 123 6.07 -38.10 10.20
C ASP A 123 6.91 -36.80 10.22
N VAL A 124 6.33 -35.68 10.64
CA VAL A 124 7.03 -34.40 10.72
C VAL A 124 7.94 -34.35 11.96
N PRO A 125 9.26 -34.13 11.80
CA PRO A 125 10.19 -34.04 12.91
C PRO A 125 9.80 -32.98 13.94
N LEU A 126 10.05 -33.26 15.22
CA LEU A 126 9.71 -32.36 16.32
C LEU A 126 10.28 -30.94 16.17
N LYS A 127 11.48 -30.81 15.59
CA LYS A 127 12.10 -29.49 15.33
C LYS A 127 11.26 -28.65 14.37
N ASP A 128 10.74 -29.26 13.31
CA ASP A 128 9.89 -28.57 12.33
C ASP A 128 8.52 -28.25 12.94
N LYS A 129 7.95 -29.17 13.73
CA LYS A 129 6.70 -28.91 14.49
C LYS A 129 6.83 -27.73 15.45
N ILE A 130 7.98 -27.56 16.11
CA ILE A 130 8.25 -26.41 17.00
C ILE A 130 8.28 -25.10 16.19
N ILE A 131 8.94 -25.09 15.03
CA ILE A 131 9.00 -23.90 14.15
C ILE A 131 7.60 -23.52 13.66
N ILE A 132 6.84 -24.51 13.19
CA ILE A 132 5.45 -24.33 12.71
C ILE A 132 4.57 -23.80 13.84
N THR A 133 4.62 -24.42 15.02
CA THR A 133 3.87 -23.98 16.20
C THR A 133 4.26 -22.56 16.61
N GLY A 134 5.54 -22.21 16.56
CA GLY A 134 6.01 -20.85 16.84
C GLY A 134 5.43 -19.83 15.88
N ALA A 135 5.46 -20.11 14.58
CA ALA A 135 4.92 -19.22 13.54
C ALA A 135 3.39 -19.07 13.64
N LEU A 136 2.66 -20.19 13.80
CA LEU A 136 1.20 -20.16 13.97
C LEU A 136 0.77 -19.54 15.30
N GLY A 137 1.50 -19.82 16.38
CA GLY A 137 1.27 -19.22 17.68
C GLY A 137 1.42 -17.71 17.61
N TYR A 138 2.50 -17.23 17.01
CA TYR A 138 2.72 -15.80 16.79
C TYR A 138 1.61 -15.17 15.93
N PHE A 139 1.13 -15.87 14.89
CA PHE A 139 0.06 -15.40 14.02
C PHE A 139 -1.33 -15.29 14.69
N ILE A 140 -1.65 -16.18 15.65
CA ILE A 140 -2.97 -16.24 16.29
C ILE A 140 -3.02 -15.43 17.59
N LEU A 141 -1.89 -15.28 18.29
CA LEU A 141 -1.88 -14.62 19.58
C LEU A 141 -2.17 -13.12 19.44
N PRO A 142 -3.07 -12.55 20.26
CA PRO A 142 -3.20 -11.10 20.38
C PRO A 142 -1.87 -10.55 20.91
N VAL A 143 -1.43 -9.42 20.35
CA VAL A 143 -0.13 -8.76 20.57
C VAL A 143 0.26 -8.58 22.06
N ASP A 144 -0.69 -8.65 23.00
CA ASP A 144 -0.51 -8.46 24.45
C ASP A 144 0.42 -9.47 25.17
N LEU A 145 1.00 -10.46 24.50
CA LEU A 145 2.00 -11.39 25.09
C LEU A 145 3.47 -11.05 24.75
N ILE A 146 3.71 -10.00 23.95
CA ILE A 146 5.06 -9.47 23.68
C ILE A 146 5.11 -8.06 24.25
N PRO A 147 5.76 -7.84 25.41
CA PRO A 147 5.97 -6.50 25.96
C PRO A 147 6.63 -5.60 24.91
N ASP A 148 6.16 -4.35 24.80
CA ASP A 148 6.56 -3.30 23.86
C ASP A 148 8.10 -3.08 23.75
N PHE A 149 8.82 -3.96 23.04
CA PHE A 149 10.26 -3.81 22.81
C PHE A 149 10.64 -3.41 21.38
N ILE A 150 9.69 -3.22 20.47
CA ILE A 150 9.99 -2.72 19.12
C ILE A 150 9.03 -1.60 18.72
N PRO A 151 9.40 -0.32 18.89
CA PRO A 151 8.56 0.83 18.55
C PRO A 151 8.33 1.04 17.05
N LEU A 152 8.53 0.04 16.18
CA LEU A 152 8.49 0.22 14.71
C LEU A 152 8.36 -1.08 13.87
N ALA A 153 7.88 -2.21 14.41
CA ALA A 153 7.67 -3.44 13.64
C ALA A 153 6.17 -3.68 13.40
N GLY A 154 5.69 -3.30 12.22
CA GLY A 154 4.33 -3.66 11.76
C GLY A 154 4.28 -5.08 11.17
N TYR A 155 3.06 -5.60 10.98
CA TYR A 155 2.58 -6.89 10.42
C TYR A 155 3.41 -7.64 9.33
N THR A 156 4.46 -7.03 8.80
CA THR A 156 5.42 -7.62 7.85
C THR A 156 6.22 -8.77 8.49
N ASP A 157 6.53 -8.68 9.79
CA ASP A 157 7.33 -9.70 10.50
C ASP A 157 6.56 -11.03 10.69
N ASP A 158 5.24 -10.98 10.92
CA ASP A 158 4.36 -12.14 11.12
C ASP A 158 4.28 -13.02 9.86
N VAL A 159 4.08 -12.38 8.70
CA VAL A 159 4.03 -13.07 7.41
C VAL A 159 5.39 -13.62 7.02
N ALA A 160 6.48 -12.91 7.35
CA ALA A 160 7.83 -13.40 7.14
C ALA A 160 8.12 -14.67 7.96
N GLY A 161 7.67 -14.73 9.21
CA GLY A 161 7.76 -15.92 10.07
C GLY A 161 6.98 -17.11 9.50
N MET A 162 5.74 -16.90 9.04
CA MET A 162 4.95 -17.93 8.38
C MET A 162 5.59 -18.42 7.09
N LEU A 163 6.10 -17.52 6.24
CA LEU A 163 6.80 -17.88 4.99
C LEU A 163 8.07 -18.68 5.28
N PHE A 164 8.82 -18.32 6.32
CA PHE A 164 9.99 -19.06 6.74
C PHE A 164 9.62 -20.49 7.18
N ALA A 165 8.59 -20.64 8.01
CA ALA A 165 8.09 -21.94 8.43
C ALA A 165 7.59 -22.78 7.25
N LEU A 166 6.84 -22.16 6.33
CA LEU A 166 6.31 -22.81 5.12
C LEU A 166 7.44 -23.38 4.28
N LYS A 167 8.49 -22.58 4.04
CA LYS A 167 9.69 -23.01 3.30
C LYS A 167 10.40 -24.19 3.95
N LYS A 168 10.37 -24.30 5.29
CA LYS A 168 10.99 -25.41 6.03
C LYS A 168 10.19 -26.70 5.93
N CYS A 169 8.87 -26.60 5.86
CA CYS A 169 7.99 -27.76 5.92
C CYS A 169 7.44 -28.19 4.54
N MET A 170 7.90 -27.55 3.47
CA MET A 170 7.34 -27.73 2.12
C MET A 170 7.44 -29.16 1.59
N ASN A 171 8.46 -29.91 2.02
CA ASN A 171 8.64 -31.32 1.68
C ASN A 171 7.57 -32.26 2.29
N TYR A 172 6.81 -31.80 3.29
CA TYR A 172 5.75 -32.58 3.93
C TYR A 172 4.37 -32.32 3.33
N VAL A 173 4.25 -31.33 2.42
CA VAL A 173 2.99 -30.94 1.79
C VAL A 173 2.72 -31.87 0.61
N ASP A 174 1.69 -32.70 0.78
CA ASP A 174 1.20 -33.64 -0.23
C ASP A 174 -0.14 -33.16 -0.83
N ASP A 175 -0.66 -33.93 -1.78
CA ASP A 175 -1.92 -33.63 -2.46
C ASP A 175 -3.12 -33.64 -1.50
N GLU A 176 -3.06 -34.43 -0.42
CA GLU A 176 -4.10 -34.45 0.61
C GLU A 176 -4.18 -33.11 1.35
N ILE A 177 -3.02 -32.55 1.76
CA ILE A 177 -2.97 -31.23 2.38
C ILE A 177 -3.47 -30.17 1.41
N LYS A 178 -3.02 -30.20 0.15
CA LYS A 178 -3.47 -29.23 -0.87
C LYS A 178 -4.98 -29.27 -1.04
N GLU A 179 -5.58 -30.46 -1.06
CA GLU A 179 -7.02 -30.61 -1.19
C GLU A 179 -7.78 -30.08 0.03
N LYS A 180 -7.30 -30.35 1.26
CA LYS A 180 -7.88 -29.79 2.50
C LYS A 180 -7.83 -28.25 2.50
N VAL A 181 -6.69 -27.68 2.11
CA VAL A 181 -6.51 -26.23 1.99
C VAL A 181 -7.46 -25.65 0.95
N SER A 182 -7.53 -26.25 -0.24
CA SER A 182 -8.42 -25.80 -1.31
C SER A 182 -9.88 -25.80 -0.90
N ALA A 183 -10.35 -26.90 -0.28
CA ALA A 183 -11.72 -27.00 0.22
C ALA A 183 -12.07 -25.89 1.23
N LYS A 184 -11.15 -25.58 2.16
CA LYS A 184 -11.34 -24.49 3.12
C LYS A 184 -11.35 -23.12 2.48
N LEU A 185 -10.42 -22.83 1.56
CA LEU A 185 -10.36 -21.53 0.89
C LEU A 185 -11.61 -21.26 0.04
N ILE A 186 -12.08 -22.27 -0.72
CA ILE A 186 -13.32 -22.20 -1.50
C ILE A 186 -14.50 -21.91 -0.57
N SER A 187 -14.63 -22.66 0.52
CA SER A 187 -15.71 -22.51 1.49
C SER A 187 -15.72 -21.13 2.17
N TRP A 188 -14.57 -20.60 2.56
CA TRP A 188 -14.48 -19.36 3.35
C TRP A 188 -14.52 -18.10 2.50
N PHE A 189 -13.88 -18.11 1.33
CA PHE A 189 -13.76 -16.91 0.49
C PHE A 189 -14.75 -16.91 -0.69
N ASN A 190 -15.54 -17.97 -0.83
CA ASN A 190 -16.48 -18.17 -1.94
C ASN A 190 -15.80 -17.91 -3.30
N VAL A 191 -14.72 -18.64 -3.56
CA VAL A 191 -13.89 -18.53 -4.77
C VAL A 191 -13.97 -19.82 -5.58
N GLU A 192 -13.79 -19.70 -6.88
CA GLU A 192 -13.75 -20.85 -7.79
C GLU A 192 -12.49 -21.70 -7.55
N ARG A 193 -12.60 -23.00 -7.82
CA ARG A 193 -11.48 -23.94 -7.64
C ARG A 193 -10.27 -23.57 -8.50
N ASP A 194 -10.48 -23.21 -9.76
CA ASP A 194 -9.39 -22.81 -10.66
C ASP A 194 -8.61 -21.62 -10.12
N TYR A 195 -9.26 -20.69 -9.41
CA TYR A 195 -8.57 -19.57 -8.77
C TYR A 195 -7.64 -20.06 -7.67
N VAL A 196 -8.12 -20.99 -6.83
CA VAL A 196 -7.34 -21.56 -5.73
C VAL A 196 -6.21 -22.43 -6.24
N ASP A 197 -6.43 -23.24 -7.27
CA ASP A 197 -5.39 -24.09 -7.86
C ASP A 197 -4.26 -23.23 -8.45
N ASN A 198 -4.59 -22.12 -9.12
CA ASN A 198 -3.60 -21.15 -9.58
C ASN A 198 -2.85 -20.48 -8.42
N LEU A 199 -3.52 -20.20 -7.31
CA LEU A 199 -2.91 -19.61 -6.12
C LEU A 199 -1.90 -20.56 -5.45
N LEU A 200 -2.25 -21.85 -5.35
CA LEU A 200 -1.43 -22.87 -4.70
C LEU A 200 -0.33 -23.43 -5.60
N LYS A 201 -0.37 -23.14 -6.91
CA LYS A 201 0.62 -23.63 -7.88
C LYS A 201 2.05 -23.19 -7.57
N ASP A 202 2.20 -22.01 -6.98
CA ASP A 202 3.50 -21.40 -6.67
C ASP A 202 3.95 -21.65 -5.22
N ILE A 203 3.17 -22.43 -4.45
CA ILE A 203 3.48 -22.85 -3.08
C ILE A 203 4.06 -24.26 -3.09
#